data_AF-A0A831TN69-F1
#
_entry.id   AF-A0A831TN69-F1
#
_cell.length_a   1.000
_cell.length_b   1.000
_cell.length_c   1.000
_cell.angle_alpha   90.00
_cell.angle_beta   90.00
_cell.angle_gamma   90.00
#
_symmetry.space_group_name_H-M   'P 1'
#
loop_
_entity.id
_entity.type
_entity.pdbx_description
1 polymer ?
#
loop_
_entity_poly.entity_id
_entity_poly.type
_entity_poly.pdbx_seq_one_letter_code
_entity_poly.pdbx_strand_id
1 'polypeptide(L)'
;MMKKLLLKLYYKMLEVRKLLTICSNKIISELSRLGVGNDLFNNTRSILRIICPSKNAYSKYSEILRIVKKQEKSKAVLIALGPTATVLAYDLTIAGYHAVDIGHIDIEYEWYLNKAKNHL
;
A
#
# COMPACT_ATOMS: atom_id res chain seq x y z
N MET A 1 19.73 -11.62 5.31
CA MET A 1 20.10 -10.49 6.21
C MET A 1 19.44 -9.17 5.78
N MET A 2 19.52 -8.78 4.50
CA MET A 2 18.97 -7.51 3.97
C MET A 2 17.42 -7.40 4.02
N LYS A 3 16.68 -8.48 3.74
CA LYS A 3 15.20 -8.51 3.86
C LYS A 3 14.71 -8.15 5.28
N LYS A 4 15.45 -8.51 6.33
CA LYS A 4 15.06 -8.29 7.74
C LYS A 4 15.24 -6.83 8.17
N LEU A 5 16.21 -6.11 7.59
CA LEU A 5 16.49 -4.70 7.90
C LEU A 5 15.51 -3.77 7.17
N LEU A 6 15.25 -4.02 5.89
CA LEU A 6 14.24 -3.30 5.10
C LEU A 6 12.84 -3.42 5.72
N LEU A 7 12.48 -4.63 6.15
CA LEU A 7 11.22 -4.87 6.83
C LEU A 7 11.15 -4.12 8.17
N LYS A 8 12.22 -4.11 8.98
CA LYS A 8 12.28 -3.30 10.22
C LYS A 8 12.15 -1.80 9.97
N LEU A 9 12.82 -1.27 8.95
CA LEU A 9 12.70 0.14 8.55
C LEU A 9 11.27 0.47 8.13
N TYR A 10 10.62 -0.42 7.38
CA TYR A 10 9.23 -0.28 6.98
C TYR A 10 8.29 -0.30 8.18
N TYR A 11 8.42 -1.26 9.10
CA TYR A 11 7.65 -1.28 10.35
C TYR A 11 7.82 0.00 11.16
N LYS A 12 9.03 0.57 11.18
CA LYS A 12 9.30 1.85 11.85
C LYS A 12 8.65 3.05 11.16
N MET A 13 8.44 3.00 9.83
CA MET A 13 7.66 4.03 9.10
C MET A 13 6.17 3.96 9.41
N LEU A 14 5.68 2.75 9.71
CA LEU A 14 4.27 2.47 10.01
C LEU A 14 3.91 2.63 11.48
N GLU A 15 4.88 2.38 12.38
CA GLU A 15 4.76 2.65 13.80
C GLU A 15 4.25 4.08 13.99
N VAL A 16 3.20 4.22 14.80
CA VAL A 16 2.55 5.48 15.19
C VAL A 16 1.78 6.27 14.12
N ARG A 17 1.56 5.74 12.89
CA ARG A 17 0.78 6.47 11.85
C ARG A 17 -0.63 5.92 11.63
N LYS A 18 -1.55 6.83 11.28
CA LYS A 18 -2.81 6.46 10.59
C LYS A 18 -2.46 6.18 9.13
N LEU A 19 -2.99 5.09 8.57
CA LEU A 19 -2.73 4.71 7.18
C LEU A 19 -3.94 4.96 6.29
N LEU A 20 -3.65 5.41 5.07
CA LEU A 20 -4.54 5.34 3.93
C LEU A 20 -3.90 4.40 2.91
N THR A 21 -4.48 3.22 2.71
CA THR A 21 -4.01 2.28 1.69
C THR A 21 -4.83 2.46 0.41
N ILE A 22 -4.16 2.44 -0.73
CA ILE A 22 -4.78 2.48 -2.06
C ILE A 22 -4.36 1.22 -2.78
N CYS A 23 -5.31 0.33 -3.05
CA CYS A 23 -5.02 -0.95 -3.66
C CYS A 23 -6.07 -1.35 -4.69
N SER A 24 -5.66 -2.15 -5.66
CA SER A 24 -6.58 -2.76 -6.62
C SER A 24 -7.44 -3.86 -6.00
N ASN A 25 -8.71 -3.95 -6.40
CA ASN A 25 -9.53 -5.15 -6.13
C ASN A 25 -9.24 -6.24 -7.15
N LYS A 26 -8.33 -7.17 -6.85
CA LYS A 26 -8.16 -8.37 -7.68
C LYS A 26 -9.11 -9.43 -7.12
N ILE A 27 -10.14 -9.79 -7.89
CA ILE A 27 -11.21 -10.76 -7.52
C ILE A 27 -10.68 -12.21 -7.34
N ILE A 28 -9.36 -12.41 -7.23
CA ILE A 28 -8.76 -13.75 -7.17
C ILE A 28 -8.75 -14.31 -5.73
N SER A 29 -8.83 -13.46 -4.69
CA SER A 29 -9.16 -13.89 -3.32
C SER A 29 -9.52 -12.69 -2.42
N GLU A 30 -10.36 -12.91 -1.41
CA GLU A 30 -10.66 -11.93 -0.36
C GLU A 30 -9.41 -11.51 0.46
N LEU A 31 -8.34 -12.31 0.37
CA LEU A 31 -7.01 -12.10 0.95
C LEU A 31 -6.09 -11.21 0.11
N SER A 32 -6.43 -10.86 -1.14
CA SER A 32 -5.54 -10.03 -2.00
C SER A 32 -5.46 -8.55 -1.59
N ARG A 33 -6.08 -8.21 -0.46
CA ARG A 33 -6.08 -6.87 0.09
C ARG A 33 -4.83 -6.71 0.95
N LEU A 34 -3.97 -5.79 0.54
CA LEU A 34 -2.74 -5.41 1.23
C LEU A 34 -2.81 -5.56 2.78
N GLY A 35 -2.12 -6.55 3.35
CA GLY A 35 -2.02 -6.83 4.78
C GLY A 35 -3.28 -7.43 5.41
N VAL A 36 -4.12 -8.11 4.64
CA VAL A 36 -5.25 -8.91 5.14
C VAL A 36 -4.80 -10.37 5.24
N GLY A 37 -4.99 -10.98 6.41
CA GLY A 37 -4.56 -12.36 6.67
C GLY A 37 -3.16 -12.48 7.28
N ASN A 38 -2.45 -11.37 7.44
CA ASN A 38 -1.14 -11.29 8.10
C ASN A 38 -1.05 -10.09 9.06
N ASP A 39 0.09 -9.95 9.74
CA ASP A 39 0.38 -8.91 10.73
C ASP A 39 1.15 -7.69 10.16
N LEU A 40 1.18 -7.50 8.83
CA LEU A 40 1.93 -6.42 8.17
C LEU A 40 1.58 -5.02 8.69
N PHE A 41 0.32 -4.81 9.09
CA PHE A 41 -0.17 -3.53 9.60
C PHE A 41 -0.63 -3.55 11.07
N ASN A 42 -0.26 -4.57 11.86
CA ASN A 42 -0.72 -4.69 13.25
C ASN A 42 -0.28 -3.53 14.16
N ASN A 43 0.85 -2.88 13.85
CA ASN A 43 1.38 -1.75 14.64
C ASN A 43 0.81 -0.38 14.24
N THR A 44 -0.21 -0.36 13.39
CA THR A 44 -0.77 0.89 12.83
C THR A 44 -1.96 1.36 13.66
N ARG A 45 -2.15 2.68 13.78
CA ARG A 45 -3.22 3.23 14.64
C ARG A 45 -4.61 3.02 14.05
N SER A 46 -4.72 3.14 12.72
CA SER A 46 -5.94 2.87 11.96
C SER A 46 -5.62 2.76 10.48
N ILE A 47 -6.50 2.09 9.74
CA ILE A 47 -6.36 1.87 8.29
C ILE A 47 -7.65 2.27 7.60
N LEU A 48 -7.56 3.15 6.59
CA LEU A 48 -8.61 3.36 5.60
C LEU A 48 -8.16 2.78 4.26
N ARG A 49 -9.08 2.16 3.51
CA ARG A 49 -8.77 1.56 2.21
C ARG A 49 -9.57 2.23 1.10
N ILE A 50 -8.87 2.68 0.06
CA ILE A 50 -9.47 3.09 -1.21
C ILE A 50 -9.24 1.94 -2.19
N ILE A 51 -10.35 1.35 -2.65
CA ILE A 51 -10.32 0.20 -3.55
C ILE A 51 -10.47 0.69 -4.98
N CYS A 52 -9.53 0.34 -5.84
CA CYS A 52 -9.46 0.77 -7.23
C CYS A 52 -9.65 -0.41 -8.20
N PRO A 53 -9.92 -0.15 -9.50
CA PRO A 53 -9.93 -1.21 -10.52
C PRO A 53 -8.61 -1.99 -10.56
N SER A 54 -8.68 -3.30 -10.76
CA SER A 54 -7.47 -4.15 -10.87
C SER A 54 -6.81 -4.13 -12.24
N LYS A 55 -7.48 -3.60 -13.26
CA LYS A 55 -6.93 -3.37 -14.58
C LYS A 55 -7.19 -1.92 -14.97
N ASN A 56 -6.22 -1.31 -15.65
CA ASN A 56 -6.32 0.06 -16.17
C ASN A 56 -6.77 1.10 -15.12
N ALA A 57 -6.28 1.00 -13.88
CA ALA A 57 -6.62 1.93 -12.79
C ALA A 57 -6.34 3.41 -13.15
N TYR A 58 -5.36 3.64 -14.03
CA TYR A 58 -5.04 4.96 -14.57
C TYR A 58 -6.24 5.62 -15.28
N SER A 59 -7.16 4.85 -15.87
CA SER A 59 -8.40 5.41 -16.46
C SER A 59 -9.29 6.14 -15.46
N LYS A 60 -9.09 5.90 -14.15
CA LYS A 60 -9.79 6.55 -13.04
C LYS A 60 -8.87 7.47 -12.23
N TYR A 61 -7.71 7.83 -12.76
CA TYR A 61 -6.66 8.57 -12.05
C TYR A 61 -7.20 9.84 -11.37
N SER A 62 -7.88 10.71 -12.12
CA SER A 62 -8.42 11.97 -11.59
C SER A 62 -9.41 11.75 -10.44
N GLU A 63 -10.22 10.70 -10.52
CA GLU A 63 -11.16 10.34 -9.46
C GLU A 63 -10.42 9.85 -8.20
N ILE A 64 -9.43 8.96 -8.37
CA ILE A 64 -8.60 8.44 -7.29
C ILE A 64 -7.88 9.60 -6.57
N LEU A 65 -7.19 10.45 -7.33
CA LEU A 65 -6.48 11.61 -6.79
C LEU A 65 -7.41 12.54 -6.01
N ARG A 66 -8.60 12.81 -6.55
CA ARG A 66 -9.62 13.64 -5.88
C ARG A 66 -10.10 13.02 -4.57
N ILE A 67 -10.36 11.71 -4.53
CA ILE A 67 -10.81 11.01 -3.30
C ILE A 67 -9.70 11.05 -2.23
N VAL A 68 -8.45 10.83 -2.62
CA VAL A 68 -7.31 10.87 -1.70
C VAL A 68 -7.10 12.29 -1.15
N LYS A 69 -7.23 13.32 -1.99
CA LYS A 69 -7.11 14.73 -1.58
C LYS A 69 -8.18 15.20 -0.58
N LYS A 70 -9.24 14.41 -0.35
CA LYS A 70 -10.23 14.67 0.72
C LYS A 70 -9.80 14.13 2.09
N GLN A 71 -8.70 13.38 2.16
CA GLN A 71 -8.22 12.77 3.40
C GLN A 71 -7.25 13.70 4.15
N GLU A 72 -7.18 13.53 5.47
CA GLU A 72 -6.21 14.21 6.33
C GLU A 72 -4.76 13.96 5.86
N LYS A 73 -3.96 15.02 5.71
CA LYS A 73 -2.54 14.92 5.31
C LYS A 73 -1.64 14.24 6.35
N SER A 74 -2.12 14.11 7.59
CA SER A 74 -1.42 13.40 8.67
C SER A 74 -1.34 11.87 8.43
N LYS A 75 -2.17 11.34 7.53
CA LYS A 75 -2.14 9.92 7.14
C LYS A 75 -0.95 9.64 6.22
N ALA A 76 -0.25 8.54 6.45
CA ALA A 76 0.66 8.00 5.44
C ALA A 76 -0.16 7.30 4.36
N VAL A 77 0.10 7.62 3.09
CA VAL A 77 -0.60 7.05 1.94
C VAL A 77 0.25 5.94 1.35
N LEU A 78 -0.19 4.70 1.45
CA LEU A 78 0.51 3.53 0.91
C LEU A 78 -0.19 3.07 -0.36
N ILE A 79 0.54 2.94 -1.46
CA ILE A 79 -0.04 2.73 -2.79
C ILE A 79 0.49 1.43 -3.39
N ALA A 80 -0.42 0.52 -3.74
CA ALA A 80 -0.13 -0.71 -4.47
C ALA A 80 -1.09 -0.79 -5.66
N LEU A 81 -0.76 -0.07 -6.74
CA LEU A 81 -1.66 0.14 -7.89
C LEU A 81 -0.94 0.07 -9.25
N GLY A 82 0.10 -0.78 -9.33
CA GLY A 82 0.90 -0.96 -10.54
C GLY A 82 1.50 0.36 -11.05
N PRO A 83 1.59 0.58 -12.38
CA PRO A 83 2.15 1.81 -12.94
C PRO A 83 1.44 3.09 -12.52
N THR A 84 0.17 3.00 -12.09
CA THR A 84 -0.59 4.16 -11.61
C THR A 84 -0.03 4.68 -10.28
N ALA A 85 0.58 3.80 -9.48
CA ALA A 85 1.06 4.13 -8.15
C ALA A 85 2.18 5.17 -8.17
N THR A 86 3.13 5.04 -9.10
CA THR A 86 4.29 5.93 -9.21
C THR A 86 3.87 7.37 -9.50
N VAL A 87 3.00 7.59 -10.49
CA VAL A 87 2.51 8.94 -10.84
C VAL A 87 1.64 9.50 -9.71
N LEU A 88 0.80 8.66 -9.11
CA LEU A 88 -0.06 9.07 -7.98
C LEU A 88 0.76 9.50 -6.76
N ALA A 89 1.83 8.76 -6.43
CA ALA A 89 2.73 9.09 -5.33
C ALA A 89 3.42 10.45 -5.56
N TYR A 90 3.85 10.73 -6.78
CA TYR A 90 4.43 12.01 -7.15
C TYR A 90 3.44 13.16 -6.92
N ASP A 91 2.25 13.12 -7.52
CA ASP A 91 1.27 14.20 -7.42
C ASP A 91 0.78 14.42 -5.97
N LEU A 92 0.67 13.35 -5.20
CA LEU A 92 0.33 13.44 -3.78
C LEU A 92 1.45 14.07 -2.96
N THR A 93 2.70 13.75 -3.26
CA THR A 93 3.86 14.37 -2.61
C THR A 93 3.91 15.87 -2.89
N ILE A 94 3.70 16.29 -4.14
CA ILE A 94 3.59 17.71 -4.51
C ILE A 94 2.41 18.39 -3.78
N ALA A 95 1.30 17.67 -3.56
CA ALA A 95 0.17 18.16 -2.76
C ALA A 95 0.40 18.16 -1.24
N GLY A 96 1.59 17.75 -0.76
CA GLY A 96 1.97 17.74 0.65
C GLY A 96 1.51 16.52 1.43
N TYR A 97 1.19 15.42 0.76
CA TYR A 97 0.93 14.12 1.40
C TYR A 97 2.23 13.33 1.52
N HIS A 98 2.37 12.55 2.59
CA HIS A 98 3.40 11.52 2.64
C HIS A 98 2.89 10.27 1.92
N ALA A 99 3.23 10.13 0.64
CA ALA A 99 2.81 9.03 -0.22
C ALA A 99 3.99 8.11 -0.56
N VAL A 100 3.78 6.81 -0.43
CA VAL A 100 4.79 5.77 -0.69
C VAL A 100 4.18 4.73 -1.61
N ASP A 101 4.79 4.55 -2.79
CA ASP A 101 4.53 3.40 -3.64
C ASP A 101 5.23 2.18 -3.03
N ILE A 102 4.44 1.16 -2.70
CA ILE A 102 4.89 -0.04 -1.98
C ILE A 102 4.77 -1.31 -2.83
N GLY A 103 4.33 -1.19 -4.09
CA GLY A 103 4.28 -2.30 -5.04
C GLY A 103 3.64 -3.57 -4.48
N HIS A 104 4.35 -4.69 -4.59
CA HIS A 104 3.90 -6.03 -4.18
C HIS A 104 4.36 -6.44 -2.76
N ILE A 105 4.60 -5.48 -1.86
CA ILE A 105 5.16 -5.78 -0.52
C ILE A 105 4.36 -6.83 0.26
N ASP A 106 3.05 -6.87 0.09
CA ASP A 106 2.18 -7.83 0.77
C ASP A 106 2.49 -9.28 0.36
N ILE A 107 2.67 -9.52 -0.94
CA ILE A 107 3.02 -10.85 -1.48
C ILE A 107 4.42 -11.27 -0.99
N GLU A 108 5.38 -10.34 -1.03
CA GLU A 108 6.74 -10.59 -0.52
C GLU A 108 6.73 -10.91 0.98
N TYR A 109 5.85 -10.26 1.73
CA TYR A 109 5.71 -10.49 3.17
C TYR A 109 5.09 -11.86 3.46
N GLU A 110 4.04 -12.24 2.73
CA GLU A 110 3.46 -13.58 2.80
C GLU A 110 4.48 -14.67 2.49
N TRP A 111 5.28 -14.52 1.43
CA TRP A 111 6.34 -15.47 1.12
C TRP A 111 7.40 -15.56 2.22
N TYR A 112 7.73 -14.43 2.85
CA TYR A 112 8.62 -14.39 4.00
C TYR A 112 8.05 -15.17 5.19
N LEU A 113 6.79 -14.95 5.55
CA LEU A 113 6.11 -15.66 6.65
C LEU A 113 6.05 -17.17 6.39
N ASN A 114 5.77 -17.56 5.14
CA ASN A 114 5.69 -18.95 4.72
C ASN A 114 7.07 -19.63 4.52
N LYS A 115 8.18 -18.91 4.75
CA LYS A 115 9.56 -19.39 4.52
C LYS A 115 9.75 -19.97 3.11
N ALA A 116 9.09 -19.37 2.12
CA ALA A 116 9.14 -19.84 0.74
C ALA A 116 10.58 -19.80 0.22
N LYS A 117 11.02 -20.89 -0.43
CA LYS A 117 12.37 -21.00 -1.00
C LYS A 117 12.47 -20.44 -2.42
N ASN A 118 11.36 -20.37 -3.14
CA ASN A 118 11.26 -19.87 -4.51
C ASN A 118 10.02 -18.98 -4.67
N HIS A 119 10.09 -18.00 -5.57
CA HIS A 119 8.92 -17.26 -6.05
C HIS A 119 8.26 -18.13 -7.12
N LEU A 120 7.03 -18.59 -6.88
CA LEU A 120 6.23 -19.33 -7.88
C LEU A 120 5.55 -18.35 -8.84
#